data_AF-A0A9Q1H5L3-F1
#
_entry.id   AF-A0A9Q1H5L3-F1
#
_cell.length_a   1.000
_cell.length_b   1.000
_cell.length_c   1.000
_cell.angle_alpha   90.00
_cell.angle_beta   90.00
_cell.angle_gamma   90.00
#
_symmetry.space_group_name_H-M   'P 1'
#
loop_
_entity.id
_entity.type
_entity.pdbx_description
1 polymer ?
#
loop_
_entity_poly.entity_id
_entity_poly.type
_entity_poly.pdbx_seq_one_letter_code
_entity_poly.pdbx_strand_id
1 'polypeptide(L)'
;MGDTWERMVRSVKRVLYSLLKEQSVCDETLLTVMSEVEAILNSRPITTVTMDSSDEPLSPNHLLLLRPNDNLPPGIFVKEDGFGKRQA
;
A
#
# COMPACT_ATOMS: atom_id res chain seq x y z
N MET A 1 3.99 -25.68 0.23
CA MET A 1 3.25 -24.72 -0.62
C MET A 1 2.51 -23.62 0.17
N GLY A 2 2.47 -23.63 1.51
CA GLY A 2 1.84 -22.55 2.31
C GLY A 2 2.76 -21.37 2.71
N ASP A 3 4.08 -21.56 2.72
CA ASP A 3 5.02 -20.60 3.31
C ASP A 3 5.04 -19.22 2.61
N THR A 4 4.98 -19.18 1.27
CA THR A 4 4.95 -17.91 0.53
C THR A 4 3.68 -17.10 0.81
N TRP A 5 2.53 -17.77 0.85
CA TRP A 5 1.25 -17.14 1.18
C TRP A 5 1.26 -16.60 2.61
N GLU A 6 1.72 -17.40 3.58
CA GLU A 6 1.81 -16.98 4.97
C GLU A 6 2.74 -15.78 5.16
N ARG A 7 3.87 -15.72 4.43
CA ARG A 7 4.77 -14.55 4.40
C ARG A 7 4.08 -13.32 3.83
N MET A 8 3.26 -13.47 2.78
CA MET A 8 2.50 -12.36 2.21
C MET A 8 1.44 -11.86 3.21
N VAL A 9 0.67 -12.75 3.81
CA VAL A 9 -0.33 -12.39 4.85
C VAL A 9 0.34 -11.68 6.03
N ARG A 10 1.51 -12.15 6.47
CA ARG A 10 2.28 -11.48 7.54
C ARG A 10 2.71 -10.06 7.14
N SER A 11 3.09 -9.86 5.88
CA SER A 11 3.48 -8.56 5.35
C SER A 11 2.30 -7.59 5.30
N VAL A 12 1.15 -8.03 4.79
CA VAL A 12 -0.11 -7.26 4.80
C VAL A 12 -0.47 -6.82 6.20
N LYS A 13 -0.50 -7.77 7.16
CA LYS A 13 -0.82 -7.47 8.57
C LYS A 13 0.13 -6.45 9.17
N ARG A 14 1.44 -6.54 8.87
CA ARG A 14 2.44 -5.61 9.40
C ARG A 14 2.18 -4.17 8.96
N VAL A 15 1.89 -3.96 7.67
CA VAL A 15 1.57 -2.61 7.14
C VAL A 15 0.25 -2.13 7.74
N LEU A 16 -0.78 -2.99 7.76
CA LEU A 16 -2.09 -2.66 8.32
C LEU A 16 -2.01 -2.21 9.79
N TYR A 17 -1.27 -2.93 10.63
CA TYR A 17 -1.06 -2.55 12.03
C TYR A 17 -0.31 -1.22 12.17
N SER A 18 0.64 -0.94 11.27
CA SER A 18 1.37 0.33 11.28
C SER A 18 0.51 1.53 10.90
N LEU A 19 -0.47 1.34 10.01
CA LEU A 19 -1.39 2.38 9.56
C LEU A 19 -2.51 2.64 10.58
N LEU A 20 -3.15 1.58 11.09
CA LEU A 20 -4.35 1.71 11.93
C LEU A 20 -4.05 1.95 13.41
N LYS A 21 -2.89 1.55 13.95
CA LYS A 21 -2.49 1.80 15.35
C LYS A 21 -3.63 1.57 16.37
N GLU A 22 -4.27 0.39 16.29
CA GLU A 22 -5.38 -0.06 17.17
C GLU A 22 -6.75 0.63 16.96
N GLN A 23 -6.89 1.49 15.95
CA GLN A 23 -8.18 2.10 15.62
C GLN A 23 -9.16 1.07 15.05
N SER A 24 -10.40 1.11 15.56
CA SER A 24 -11.53 0.47 14.90
C SER A 24 -12.01 1.36 13.75
N VAL A 25 -12.21 0.77 12.58
CA VAL A 25 -12.60 1.47 11.36
C VAL A 25 -13.85 0.84 10.75
N CYS A 26 -14.64 1.62 10.03
CA CYS A 26 -15.74 1.10 9.23
C CYS A 26 -15.21 0.40 7.96
N ASP A 27 -16.08 -0.39 7.32
CA ASP A 27 -15.75 -1.15 6.12
C ASP A 27 -15.21 -0.26 4.98
N GLU A 28 -15.77 0.93 4.78
CA GLU A 28 -15.31 1.91 3.77
C GLU A 28 -13.86 2.35 4.01
N THR A 29 -13.53 2.68 5.26
CA THR A 29 -12.17 3.06 5.65
C THR A 29 -11.23 1.87 5.56
N LEU A 30 -11.68 0.67 5.95
CA LEU A 30 -10.89 -0.55 5.82
C LEU A 30 -10.53 -0.85 4.37
N LEU A 31 -11.48 -0.72 3.43
CA LEU A 31 -11.24 -0.90 1.99
C LEU A 31 -10.20 0.09 1.46
N THR A 32 -10.31 1.35 1.85
CA THR A 32 -9.33 2.38 1.49
C THR A 32 -7.94 2.01 2.02
N VAL A 33 -7.83 1.68 3.30
CA VAL A 33 -6.55 1.31 3.91
C VAL A 33 -5.97 0.03 3.29
N MET A 34 -6.80 -0.95 2.94
CA MET A 34 -6.32 -2.16 2.26
C MET A 34 -5.77 -1.85 0.85
N SER A 35 -6.36 -0.90 0.14
CA SER A 35 -5.85 -0.41 -1.15
C SER A 35 -4.47 0.26 -0.99
N GLU A 36 -4.30 1.06 0.06
CA GLU A 36 -2.99 1.65 0.40
C GLU A 36 -1.95 0.59 0.77
N VAL A 37 -2.34 -0.43 1.55
CA VAL A 37 -1.47 -1.56 1.88
C VAL A 37 -1.01 -2.31 0.64
N GLU A 38 -1.92 -2.56 -0.30
CA GLU A 38 -1.61 -3.17 -1.59
C GLU A 38 -0.61 -2.32 -2.38
N ALA A 39 -0.87 -1.02 -2.52
CA ALA A 39 0.02 -0.10 -3.22
C ALA A 39 1.44 -0.10 -2.61
N ILE A 40 1.53 -0.04 -1.28
CA ILE A 40 2.81 -0.12 -0.55
C ILE A 40 3.53 -1.43 -0.86
N LEU A 41 2.85 -2.57 -0.78
CA LEU A 41 3.50 -3.87 -0.98
C LEU A 41 3.93 -4.07 -2.43
N ASN A 42 3.11 -3.66 -3.40
CA ASN A 42 3.40 -3.82 -4.82
C ASN A 42 4.46 -2.85 -5.34
N SER A 43 4.73 -1.76 -4.63
CA SER A 43 5.78 -0.80 -4.99
C SER A 43 7.13 -1.12 -4.36
N ARG A 44 7.20 -2.08 -3.43
CA ARG A 44 8.47 -2.50 -2.82
C ARG A 44 9.33 -3.27 -3.84
N PRO A 45 10.62 -2.91 -3.98
CA PRO A 45 11.55 -3.66 -4.82
C PRO A 45 11.65 -5.15 -4.45
N ILE A 46 11.63 -6.03 -5.45
CA ILE A 46 12.00 -7.45 -5.32
C ILE A 46 13.49 -7.65 -5.63
N THR A 47 14.08 -6.78 -6.45
CA THR A 47 15.51 -6.81 -6.76
C THR A 47 16.31 -5.90 -5.83
N THR A 48 17.60 -6.21 -5.69
CA THR A 48 18.54 -5.35 -4.97
C THR A 48 18.62 -3.98 -5.64
N VAL A 49 18.52 -2.91 -4.85
CA VAL A 49 18.77 -1.55 -5.32
C VAL A 49 20.29 -1.39 -5.45
N THR A 50 20.82 -1.55 -6.66
CA THR A 50 22.22 -1.28 -6.97
C THR A 50 22.39 0.23 -7.15
N MET A 51 23.25 0.86 -6.35
CA MET A 51 23.49 2.31 -6.40
C MET A 51 24.11 2.79 -7.73
N ASP A 52 24.64 1.87 -8.53
CA ASP A 52 25.38 2.15 -9.77
C ASP A 52 24.57 1.86 -11.06
N SER A 53 23.36 1.28 -10.92
CA SER A 53 22.48 1.08 -12.07
C SER A 53 21.55 2.28 -12.24
N SER A 54 21.55 2.88 -13.43
CA SER A 54 20.56 3.90 -13.83
C SER A 54 19.13 3.35 -13.90
N ASP A 55 18.97 2.03 -13.81
CA ASP A 55 17.69 1.34 -13.95
C ASP A 55 16.91 1.32 -12.63
N GLU A 56 15.61 1.58 -12.72
CA GLU A 56 14.70 1.48 -11.58
C GLU A 56 14.64 0.03 -11.07
N PRO A 57 14.71 -0.20 -9.75
CA PRO A 57 14.65 -1.55 -9.20
C PRO A 57 13.29 -2.19 -9.46
N LEU A 58 13.30 -3.43 -9.93
CA LEU A 58 12.09 -4.18 -10.28
C LEU A 58 11.22 -4.41 -9.03
N SER A 59 9.96 -4.02 -9.13
CA SER A 59 8.92 -4.18 -8.11
C SER A 59 7.76 -5.04 -8.66
N PRO A 60 6.89 -5.61 -7.81
CA PRO A 60 5.72 -6.34 -8.28
C PRO A 60 4.85 -5.53 -9.24
N ASN A 61 4.69 -4.21 -9.00
CA ASN A 61 3.93 -3.32 -9.86
C ASN A 61 4.44 -3.29 -11.30
N HIS A 62 5.76 -3.35 -11.50
CA HIS A 62 6.33 -3.43 -12.85
C HIS A 62 5.84 -4.68 -13.61
N LEU A 63 5.64 -5.80 -12.90
CA LEU A 63 5.15 -7.05 -13.48
C LEU A 63 3.62 -7.05 -13.65
N LEU A 64 2.90 -6.53 -12.67
CA LEU A 64 1.44 -6.53 -12.64
C LEU A 64 0.83 -5.51 -13.61
N LEU A 65 1.45 -4.33 -13.70
CA LEU A 65 0.95 -3.21 -14.51
C LEU A 65 1.61 -3.13 -15.88
N LEU A 66 2.79 -3.77 -16.06
CA LEU A 66 3.61 -3.72 -17.28
C LEU A 66 3.98 -2.29 -17.72
N ARG A 67 3.94 -1.35 -16.77
CA ARG A 67 4.31 0.07 -16.94
C ARG A 67 4.82 0.63 -15.59
N PRO A 68 5.57 1.74 -15.61
CA PRO A 68 5.93 2.45 -14.37
C PRO A 68 4.69 2.85 -13.58
N ASN A 69 4.78 2.75 -12.25
CA ASN A 69 3.73 3.21 -11.34
C ASN A 69 4.29 4.31 -10.44
N ASP A 70 3.90 5.55 -10.73
CA ASP A 70 4.40 6.74 -10.03
C ASP A 70 3.89 6.85 -8.58
N ASN A 71 3.03 5.93 -8.12
CA ASN A 71 2.44 5.92 -6.77
C ASN A 71 1.97 7.31 -6.32
N LEU A 72 1.36 8.06 -7.25
CA LEU A 72 0.88 9.39 -6.97
C LEU A 72 -0.18 9.29 -5.87
N PRO A 73 -0.13 10.18 -4.86
CA PRO A 73 -1.18 10.19 -3.84
C PRO A 73 -2.54 10.36 -4.53
N PRO A 74 -3.60 9.70 -4.03
CA PRO A 74 -4.91 9.68 -4.68
C PRO A 74 -5.57 11.07 -4.84
N GLY A 75 -4.99 12.11 -4.24
CA GLY A 75 -5.28 13.51 -4.48
C GLY A 75 -4.65 14.39 -3.41
N ILE A 76 -4.56 15.70 -3.66
CA ILE A 76 -4.37 16.67 -2.58
C ILE A 76 -5.73 16.79 -1.89
N PHE A 77 -5.94 16.07 -0.80
CA PHE A 77 -7.16 16.18 -0.02
C PHE A 77 -7.16 17.50 0.74
N VAL A 78 -8.09 18.39 0.41
CA VAL A 78 -8.32 19.61 1.17
C VAL A 78 -9.18 19.29 2.39
N LYS A 79 -9.15 20.18 3.38
CA LYS A 79 -9.89 19.99 4.64
C LYS A 79 -11.41 19.84 4.41
N GLU A 80 -11.92 20.36 3.30
CA GLU A 80 -13.30 20.18 2.86
C GLU A 80 -13.65 18.76 2.38
N ASP A 81 -12.64 17.97 1.96
CA ASP A 81 -12.82 16.58 1.52
C ASP A 81 -12.96 15.60 2.70
N GLY A 82 -12.67 16.07 3.92
CA GLY A 82 -12.85 15.28 5.13
C GLY A 82 -14.33 15.02 5.38
N PHE A 83 -14.78 13.76 5.24
CA PHE A 83 -16.14 13.36 5.57
C PHE A 83 -16.52 13.87 6.97
N GLY A 84 -17.49 14.78 7.01
CA GLY A 84 -17.98 15.43 8.22
C GLY A 84 -18.34 14.38 9.27
N LYS A 85 -17.89 14.63 10.51
CA LYS A 85 -18.23 13.81 11.68
C LYS A 85 -19.73 13.53 11.67
N ARG A 86 -20.13 12.27 11.48
CA ARG A 86 -21.52 11.86 11.71
C ARG A 86 -21.82 12.09 13.19
N GLN A 87 -22.72 13.03 13.46
CA GLN A 87 -23.35 13.23 14.76
C GLN A 87 -24.23 12.02 15.07
N ALA A 88 -24.01 11.40 16.24
CA ALA A 88 -25.04 10.91 17.16
C ALA A 88 -24.36 10.63 18.51
#